data_AF-A0AAD2ZP66-F1
#
_entry.id   AF-A0AAD2ZP66-F1
#
_cell.length_a   1.000
_cell.length_b   1.000
_cell.length_c   1.000
_cell.angle_alpha   90.00
_cell.angle_beta   90.00
_cell.angle_gamma   90.00
#
_symmetry.space_group_name_H-M   'P 1'
#
loop_
_entity.id
_entity.type
_entity.pdbx_description
1 polymer ?
#
loop_
_entity_poly.entity_id
_entity_poly.type
_entity_poly.pdbx_seq_one_letter_code
_entity_poly.pdbx_strand_id
1 'polypeptide(L)' 'MAKRDCCVKIPTAKEEVVKTRQYTVGYAPNRGKSNPSPQLTLSGKWLKEMGFEVGSHYTLTRQAGQLIIQLAEGE' A
#
# COMPACT_ATOMS: atom_id res chain seq x y z
N MET A 1 -4.15 13.58 69.32
CA MET A 1 -4.49 12.92 68.04
C MET A 1 -4.81 13.99 67.02
N ALA A 2 -3.95 14.19 66.02
CA ALA A 2 -4.16 15.22 65.00
C ALA A 2 -5.33 14.82 64.10
N LYS A 3 -6.39 15.64 64.05
CA LYS A 3 -7.47 15.51 63.08
C LYS A 3 -6.87 15.81 61.70
N ARG A 4 -6.86 14.81 60.82
CA ARG A 4 -6.51 15.01 59.42
C ARG A 4 -7.76 15.54 58.75
N ASP A 5 -7.83 16.86 58.58
CA ASP A 5 -8.82 17.47 57.72
C ASP A 5 -8.39 17.19 56.27
N CYS A 6 -8.75 16.02 55.78
CA CYS A 6 -8.63 15.69 54.36
C CYS A 6 -9.63 16.55 53.58
N CYS A 7 -9.20 17.76 53.20
CA CYS A 7 -9.83 18.57 52.17
C CYS A 7 -9.59 17.92 50.80
N VAL A 8 -10.20 16.74 50.57
CA VAL A 8 -10.33 16.21 49.22
C VAL A 8 -11.40 17.06 48.55
N LYS A 9 -10.97 17.98 47.70
CA LYS A 9 -11.89 18.68 46.81
C LYS A 9 -12.54 17.62 45.94
N ILE A 10 -13.81 17.34 46.17
CA ILE A 10 -14.61 16.56 45.22
C ILE A 10 -14.59 17.41 43.94
N PRO A 11 -14.00 16.92 42.83
CA PRO A 11 -14.20 17.61 41.57
C PRO A 11 -15.68 17.43 41.25
N THR A 12 -16.46 18.49 41.37
CA THR A 12 -17.78 18.57 40.75
C THR A 12 -17.57 18.18 39.29
N ALA A 13 -18.02 16.99 38.92
CA ALA A 13 -18.04 16.56 37.53
C ALA A 13 -18.90 17.57 36.78
N LYS A 14 -18.23 18.50 36.09
CA LYS A 14 -18.88 19.18 34.99
C LYS A 14 -19.18 18.06 34.01
N GLU A 15 -20.45 17.90 33.69
CA GLU A 15 -20.91 17.05 32.61
C GLU A 15 -20.29 17.62 31.33
N GLU A 16 -19.03 17.26 31.07
CA GLU A 16 -18.37 17.55 29.81
C GLU A 16 -19.08 16.69 28.80
N VAL A 17 -20.05 17.31 28.12
CA VAL A 17 -20.72 16.76 26.95
C VAL A 17 -19.65 16.11 26.08
N VAL A 18 -19.58 14.78 26.10
CA VAL A 18 -18.65 14.01 25.30
C VAL A 18 -19.02 14.30 23.86
N LYS A 19 -18.30 15.24 23.24
CA LYS A 19 -18.54 15.65 21.85
C LYS A 19 -18.34 14.44 20.96
N THR A 20 -19.45 13.81 20.55
CA THR A 20 -19.45 12.70 19.62
C THR A 20 -18.97 13.21 18.27
N ARG A 21 -17.72 12.91 17.90
CA ARG A 21 -17.17 13.30 16.60
C ARG A 21 -17.68 12.30 15.56
N GLN A 22 -18.49 12.79 14.63
CA GLN A 22 -18.91 12.01 13.48
C GLN A 22 -17.82 12.09 12.42
N TYR A 23 -17.21 10.94 12.10
CA TYR A 23 -16.22 10.84 11.03
C TYR A 23 -16.88 10.19 9.82
N THR A 24 -16.84 10.89 8.68
CA THR A 24 -17.17 10.29 7.39
C THR A 24 -15.90 9.64 6.85
N VAL A 25 -15.89 8.31 6.75
CA VAL A 25 -14.75 7.56 6.23
C VAL A 25 -15.00 7.30 4.73
N GLY A 26 -14.26 7.98 3.87
CA GLY A 26 -14.27 7.71 2.43
C GLY A 26 -13.16 6.71 2.07
N TYR A 27 -13.50 5.66 1.33
CA TYR A 27 -12.49 4.75 0.79
C TYR A 27 -11.77 5.42 -0.39
N ALA A 28 -10.44 5.58 -0.28
CA ALA A 28 -9.58 6.09 -1.35
C ALA A 28 -8.79 4.94 -1.98
N PRO A 29 -9.27 4.31 -3.08
CA PRO A 29 -8.52 3.28 -3.78
C PRO A 29 -7.16 3.82 -4.21
N ASN A 30 -6.12 2.97 -4.17
CA ASN A 30 -4.74 3.33 -4.48
C ASN A 30 -4.19 4.55 -3.70
N ARG A 31 -4.73 4.86 -2.51
CA ARG A 31 -4.36 6.07 -1.74
C ARG A 31 -4.55 7.36 -2.56
N GLY A 32 -5.51 7.39 -3.49
CA GLY A 32 -5.75 8.52 -4.38
C GLY A 32 -4.72 8.67 -5.50
N LYS A 33 -3.82 7.69 -5.69
CA LYS A 33 -2.91 7.65 -6.83
C LYS A 33 -3.67 7.23 -8.09
N SER A 34 -3.22 7.73 -9.24
CA SER A 34 -3.67 7.25 -10.53
C SER A 34 -3.46 5.74 -10.64
N ASN A 35 -4.33 5.08 -11.39
CA ASN A 35 -4.14 3.67 -11.68
C ASN A 35 -2.78 3.47 -12.36
N PRO A 36 -1.97 2.52 -11.90
CA PRO A 36 -0.68 2.26 -12.52
C PRO A 36 -0.91 1.81 -13.97
N SER A 37 0.04 2.16 -14.83
CA SER A 37 0.08 1.62 -16.19
C SER A 37 0.05 0.09 -16.14
N PRO A 38 -0.58 -0.56 -17.14
CA PRO A 38 -0.62 -2.01 -17.19
C PRO A 38 0.80 -2.58 -17.19
N GLN A 39 1.06 -3.52 -16.28
CA GLN A 39 2.35 -4.17 -16.11
C GLN A 39 2.17 -5.70 -16.15
N LEU A 40 3.09 -6.38 -16.82
CA LEU A 40 3.23 -7.83 -16.77
C LEU A 40 4.49 -8.17 -15.99
N THR A 41 4.34 -8.90 -14.88
CA THR A 41 5.48 -9.36 -14.07
C THR A 41 5.62 -10.87 -14.26
N LEU A 42 6.73 -11.28 -14.86
CA LEU A 42 7.11 -12.69 -14.99
C LEU A 42 8.13 -13.04 -13.91
N SER A 43 7.90 -14.13 -13.18
CA SER A 43 8.78 -14.58 -12.11
C SER A 43 9.05 -16.07 -12.21
N GLY A 44 10.29 -16.48 -11.93
CA GLY A 44 10.66 -17.89 -11.82
C GLY A 44 12.13 -18.13 -12.14
N LYS A 45 12.67 -19.26 -11.65
CA LYS A 45 14.06 -19.66 -11.92
C LYS A 45 14.28 -20.04 -13.38
N TRP A 46 13.24 -20.55 -14.05
CA TRP A 46 13.24 -20.94 -15.46
C TRP A 46 13.54 -19.79 -16.42
N LEU A 47 13.27 -18.53 -16.04
CA LEU A 47 13.64 -17.36 -16.85
C LEU A 47 15.16 -17.29 -17.07
N LYS A 48 15.94 -17.59 -16.02
CA LYS A 48 17.40 -17.64 -16.11
C LYS A 48 17.87 -18.78 -17.00
N GLU A 49 17.23 -19.95 -16.90
CA GLU A 49 17.55 -21.11 -17.75
C GLU A 49 17.28 -20.84 -19.24
N MET A 50 16.29 -20.00 -19.54
CA MET A 50 16.02 -19.52 -20.91
C MET A 50 16.92 -18.35 -21.36
N GLY A 51 17.85 -17.86 -20.52
CA GLY A 51 18.77 -16.78 -20.84
C GLY A 51 18.26 -15.36 -20.56
N PHE A 52 17.12 -15.20 -19.87
CA PHE A 52 16.67 -13.90 -19.38
C PHE A 52 17.44 -13.53 -18.11
N GLU A 53 18.62 -12.94 -18.30
CA GLU A 53 19.46 -12.42 -17.23
C GLU A 53 19.28 -10.91 -17.04
N VAL A 54 19.76 -10.41 -15.90
CA VAL A 54 19.72 -8.98 -15.59
C VAL A 54 20.65 -8.25 -16.56
N GLY A 55 20.11 -7.28 -17.30
CA GLY A 55 20.85 -6.55 -18.33
C GLY A 55 20.70 -7.10 -19.75
N SER A 56 20.02 -8.25 -19.92
CA SER A 56 19.68 -8.75 -21.25
C SER A 56 18.66 -7.84 -21.93
N HIS A 57 18.88 -7.57 -23.22
CA HIS A 57 17.89 -6.92 -24.07
C HIS A 57 16.85 -7.94 -24.55
N TYR A 58 15.60 -7.50 -24.67
CA TYR A 58 14.51 -8.34 -25.16
C TYR A 58 13.60 -7.54 -26.09
N THR A 59 13.00 -8.24 -27.04
CA THR A 59 12.03 -7.71 -27.98
C THR A 59 10.63 -8.13 -27.58
N LEU A 60 9.70 -7.20 -27.74
CA LEU A 60 8.31 -7.37 -27.32
C LEU A 60 7.42 -7.15 -28.54
N THR A 61 6.97 -8.26 -29.13
CA THR A 61 6.20 -8.26 -30.36
C THR A 61 4.73 -8.54 -30.06
N ARG A 62 3.86 -7.63 -30.50
CA ARG A 62 2.41 -7.78 -30.33
C ARG A 62 1.79 -8.34 -31.61
N GLN A 63 1.02 -9.41 -31.45
CA GLN A 63 0.18 -9.98 -32.51
C GLN A 63 -1.29 -10.05 -32.04
N ALA A 64 -2.21 -10.37 -32.93
CA ALA A 64 -3.62 -10.50 -32.57
C ALA A 64 -3.80 -11.63 -31.53
N GLY A 65 -4.13 -11.24 -30.30
CA GLY A 65 -4.32 -12.18 -29.18
C GLY A 65 -3.03 -12.75 -28.57
N GLN A 66 -1.86 -12.29 -28.98
CA GLN A 66 -0.58 -12.83 -28.50
C GLN A 66 0.43 -11.72 -28.18
N LEU A 67 1.21 -11.97 -27.13
CA LEU A 67 2.35 -11.16 -26.74
C LEU A 67 3.58 -12.07 -26.72
N ILE A 68 4.51 -11.81 -27.64
CA ILE A 68 5.71 -12.63 -27.81
C ILE A 68 6.88 -11.86 -27.20
N ILE A 69 7.53 -12.47 -26.22
CA ILE A 69 8.72 -11.93 -25.55
C ILE A 69 9.90 -12.82 -25.97
N GLN A 70 10.87 -12.21 -26.63
CA GLN A 70 12.07 -12.90 -27.13
C GLN A 70 13.31 -12.20 -26.62
N LEU A 71 14.40 -12.94 -26.44
CA LEU A 71 15.70 -12.34 -26.21
C LEU A 71 16.13 -11.62 -27.49
N ALA A 72 16.66 -10.41 -27.34
CA ALA A 72 17.30 -9.74 -28.44
C ALA A 72 18.65 -10.43 -28.64
N GLU A 73 18.85 -11.05 -29.80
CA GLU A 73 20.17 -11.52 -30.20
C GLU A 73 21.08 -10.29 -30.25
N GLY A 74 22.09 -10.26 -29.38
CA GLY A 74 23.12 -9.23 -29.43
C GLY A 74 23.95 -9.41 -30.70
N GLU A 75 24.21 -8.31 -31.40
CA GLU A 75 25.36 -8.21 -32.32
C GLU A 75 26.68 -8.47 -31.59
#